data_AF-A0A831K278-F1
#
_entry.id   AF-A0A831K278-F1
#
_cell.length_a   1.000
_cell.length_b   1.000
_cell.length_c   1.000
_cell.angle_alpha   90.00
_cell.angle_beta   90.00
_cell.angle_gamma   90.00
#
_symmetry.space_group_name_H-M   'P 1'
#
loop_
_entity.id
_entity.type
_entity.pdbx_description
1 polymer ?
#
loop_
_entity_poly.entity_id
_entity_poly.type
_entity_poly.pdbx_seq_one_letter_code
_entity_poly.pdbx_strand_id
1 'polypeptide(L)'
;MKQVHAADEEPGSPGFRRKCALLIIDGLGDLPNSELGGKTPLEAAHTPVFDRLLMAGRYGLVDPIIPGKIPNTHSGTGMLMGLLPGQAGLLHRGPV
;
A
#
# COMPACT_ATOMS: atom_id res chain seq x y z
N MET A 1 34.92 -15.14 -11.29
CA MET A 1 34.66 -13.69 -11.49
C MET A 1 34.10 -13.52 -12.91
N LYS A 2 32.78 -13.59 -13.07
CA LYS A 2 32.08 -13.30 -14.33
C LYS A 2 31.21 -12.09 -14.06
N GLN A 3 31.50 -10.99 -14.74
CA GLN A 3 30.62 -9.83 -14.79
C GLN A 3 29.30 -10.27 -15.42
N VAL A 4 28.21 -10.08 -14.69
CA VAL A 4 26.86 -10.07 -15.27
C VAL A 4 26.67 -8.71 -15.90
N HIS A 5 26.55 -8.70 -17.23
CA HIS A 5 26.24 -7.52 -18.02
C HIS A 5 24.91 -6.93 -17.56
N ALA A 6 24.89 -5.62 -17.39
CA ALA A 6 23.69 -4.82 -17.34
C ALA A 6 22.87 -5.10 -18.62
N ALA A 7 21.60 -5.43 -18.47
CA ALA A 7 20.67 -5.39 -19.58
C ALA A 7 20.43 -3.92 -19.89
N ASP A 8 21.15 -3.41 -20.89
CA ASP A 8 20.79 -2.18 -21.58
C ASP A 8 19.43 -2.43 -22.26
N GLU A 9 18.37 -1.80 -21.75
CA GLU A 9 17.08 -1.79 -22.43
C GLU A 9 17.21 -0.97 -23.73
N GLU A 10 17.03 -1.62 -24.87
CA GLU A 10 16.96 -0.98 -26.19
C GLU A 10 15.84 0.08 -26.25
N PRO A 11 16.14 1.34 -26.62
CA PRO A 11 15.14 2.40 -26.67
C PRO A 11 14.34 2.28 -27.98
N GLY A 12 13.21 1.58 -27.97
CA GLY A 12 12.34 1.59 -29.15
C GLY A 12 11.20 0.58 -29.28
N SER A 13 11.12 -0.47 -28.47
CA SER A 13 9.92 -1.32 -28.48
C SER A 13 8.83 -0.68 -27.61
N PRO A 14 7.60 -0.42 -28.10
CA PRO A 14 6.50 -0.02 -27.23
C PRO A 14 6.12 -1.22 -26.38
N GLY A 15 6.84 -1.44 -25.29
CA GLY A 15 6.48 -2.40 -24.28
C GLY A 15 5.06 -2.10 -23.80
N PHE A 16 4.25 -3.13 -23.62
CA PHE A 16 2.89 -2.99 -23.11
C PHE A 16 2.93 -2.31 -21.73
N ARG A 17 2.81 -0.98 -21.71
CA ARG A 17 2.72 -0.18 -20.48
C ARG A 17 1.34 -0.43 -19.88
N ARG A 18 1.30 -1.27 -18.83
CA ARG A 18 0.07 -1.44 -18.06
C ARG A 18 -0.18 -0.17 -17.26
N LYS A 19 -1.42 0.29 -17.29
CA LYS A 19 -1.88 1.33 -16.37
C LYS A 19 -2.04 0.70 -14.99
N CYS A 20 -1.65 1.42 -13.95
CA CYS A 20 -1.82 1.02 -12.57
C CYS A 20 -2.67 2.05 -11.85
N ALA A 21 -3.55 1.59 -10.95
CA ALA A 21 -4.29 2.43 -10.03
C ALA A 21 -3.97 1.97 -8.60
N LEU A 22 -3.56 2.92 -7.76
CA LEU A 22 -3.36 2.71 -6.33
C LEU A 22 -4.54 3.35 -5.58
N LEU A 23 -5.35 2.51 -4.94
CA LEU A 23 -6.46 2.95 -4.09
C LEU A 23 -6.01 2.90 -2.63
N ILE A 24 -6.07 4.04 -1.94
CA ILE A 24 -5.78 4.16 -0.51
C ILE A 24 -7.10 4.45 0.20
N ILE A 25 -7.51 3.56 1.11
CA ILE A 25 -8.65 3.79 2.00
C ILE A 25 -8.06 4.23 3.34
N ASP A 26 -8.07 5.53 3.61
CA ASP A 26 -7.45 6.10 4.81
C ASP A 26 -8.13 5.56 6.07
N GLY A 27 -7.34 5.13 7.05
CA GLY A 27 -7.86 4.56 8.30
C GLY A 27 -8.62 3.24 8.17
N LEU A 28 -8.41 2.45 7.10
CA LEU A 28 -9.14 1.18 6.89
C LEU A 28 -8.95 0.14 8.01
N GLY A 29 -7.76 0.06 8.59
CA GLY A 29 -7.44 -0.89 9.64
C GLY A 29 -8.06 -0.47 10.97
N ASP A 30 -8.75 -1.41 11.63
CA ASP A 30 -9.42 -1.17 12.91
C ASP A 30 -9.40 -2.43 13.78
N LEU A 31 -9.88 -2.30 15.01
CA LEU A 31 -10.03 -3.36 15.98
C LEU A 31 -11.48 -3.89 16.03
N PRO A 32 -11.69 -5.13 16.49
CA PRO A 32 -13.01 -5.66 16.80
C PRO A 32 -13.82 -4.74 17.73
N ASN A 33 -15.08 -4.52 17.40
CA ASN A 33 -16.00 -3.69 18.18
C ASN A 33 -17.20 -4.53 18.67
N SER A 34 -17.55 -4.40 19.97
CA SER A 34 -18.68 -5.10 20.59
C SER A 34 -20.03 -4.75 19.98
N GLU A 35 -20.24 -3.50 19.55
CA GLU A 35 -21.48 -3.05 18.90
C GLU A 35 -21.66 -3.68 17.51
N LEU A 36 -20.57 -4.16 16.90
CA LEU A 36 -20.55 -4.85 15.62
C LEU A 36 -20.52 -6.38 15.77
N GLY A 37 -20.83 -6.89 16.97
CA GLY A 37 -20.80 -8.32 17.26
C GLY A 37 -19.38 -8.90 17.27
N GLY A 38 -18.38 -8.12 17.66
CA GLY A 38 -16.98 -8.54 17.71
C GLY A 38 -16.27 -8.49 16.36
N LYS A 39 -16.82 -7.78 15.38
CA LYS A 39 -16.21 -7.55 14.06
C LYS A 39 -15.52 -6.18 13.99
N THR A 40 -14.57 -6.03 13.09
CA THR A 40 -14.09 -4.71 12.65
C THR A 40 -15.15 -4.03 11.78
N PRO A 41 -15.11 -2.69 11.59
CA PRO A 41 -16.02 -2.00 10.68
C PRO A 41 -15.98 -2.52 9.24
N LEU A 42 -14.79 -2.88 8.74
CA LEU A 42 -14.64 -3.45 7.39
C LEU A 42 -15.35 -4.80 7.25
N GLU A 43 -15.25 -5.67 8.26
CA GLU A 43 -15.92 -6.98 8.26
C GLU A 43 -17.44 -6.88 8.46
N ALA A 44 -17.92 -5.84 9.13
CA ALA A 44 -19.35 -5.60 9.32
C ALA A 44 -20.00 -4.93 8.10
N ALA A 45 -19.22 -4.20 7.30
CA ALA A 45 -19.72 -3.46 6.14
C ALA A 45 -20.08 -4.38 4.96
N HIS A 46 -21.17 -4.06 4.26
CA HIS A 46 -21.53 -4.74 3.01
C HIS A 46 -20.68 -4.17 1.85
N THR A 47 -19.63 -4.90 1.45
CA THR A 47 -18.63 -4.43 0.46
C THR A 47 -18.44 -5.35 -0.76
N PRO A 48 -19.52 -5.70 -1.50
CA PRO A 48 -19.50 -6.75 -2.53
C PRO A 48 -18.49 -6.50 -3.67
N VAL A 49 -18.18 -5.24 -3.98
CA VAL A 49 -17.16 -4.88 -4.99
C VAL A 49 -15.76 -5.15 -4.46
N PHE A 50 -15.50 -4.80 -3.19
CA PHE A 50 -14.20 -5.02 -2.57
C PHE A 50 -13.95 -6.52 -2.36
N ASP A 51 -14.96 -7.25 -1.90
CA ASP A 51 -14.93 -8.71 -1.77
C ASP A 51 -14.59 -9.39 -3.10
N ARG A 52 -15.24 -8.98 -4.20
CA ARG A 52 -14.95 -9.51 -5.54
C ARG A 52 -13.51 -9.20 -5.97
N LEU A 53 -12.99 -8.02 -5.67
CA LEU A 53 -11.60 -7.66 -5.99
C LEU A 53 -10.60 -8.54 -5.24
N LEU A 54 -10.85 -8.79 -3.94
CA LEU A 54 -9.99 -9.64 -3.11
C LEU A 54 -10.01 -11.10 -3.58
N MET A 55 -11.18 -11.62 -3.96
CA MET A 55 -11.33 -12.98 -4.49
C MET A 55 -10.63 -13.21 -5.84
N ALA A 56 -10.53 -12.17 -6.67
CA ALA A 56 -9.85 -12.25 -7.97
C ALA A 56 -8.34 -11.98 -7.88
N GLY A 57 -7.85 -11.55 -6.71
CA GLY A 57 -6.49 -11.03 -6.53
C GLY A 57 -5.68 -11.75 -5.45
N ARG A 58 -4.73 -11.01 -4.87
CA ARG A 58 -3.95 -11.42 -3.70
C ARG A 58 -4.05 -10.33 -2.65
N TYR A 59 -4.09 -10.73 -1.40
CA TYR A 59 -4.16 -9.81 -0.26
C TYR A 59 -3.29 -10.31 0.89
N GLY A 60 -2.98 -9.41 1.81
CA GLY A 60 -2.16 -9.67 2.98
C GLY A 60 -2.12 -8.45 3.90
N LEU A 61 -1.47 -8.61 5.05
CA LEU A 61 -1.26 -7.51 5.99
C LEU A 61 0.04 -6.78 5.65
N VAL A 62 0.09 -5.49 6.00
CA VAL A 62 1.26 -4.64 5.83
C VAL A 62 1.44 -3.78 7.08
N ASP A 63 2.66 -3.72 7.59
CA ASP A 63 3.09 -2.65 8.48
C ASP A 63 3.55 -1.47 7.62
N PRO A 64 2.81 -0.35 7.55
CA PRO A 64 3.08 0.70 6.56
C PRO A 64 4.48 1.34 6.68
N ILE A 65 5.11 1.25 7.86
CA ILE A 65 6.48 1.72 8.09
C ILE A 65 7.36 0.57 8.58
N ILE A 66 7.10 0.10 9.80
CA ILE A 66 7.75 -1.02 10.48
C ILE A 66 6.80 -1.55 11.58
N PRO A 67 6.98 -2.78 12.08
CA PRO A 67 6.17 -3.31 13.17
C PRO A 67 6.11 -2.37 14.38
N GLY A 68 4.89 -2.13 14.87
CA GLY A 68 4.65 -1.30 16.06
C GLY A 68 4.76 0.22 15.84
N LYS A 69 5.02 0.69 14.61
CA LYS A 69 5.09 2.12 14.32
C LYS A 69 3.81 2.62 13.64
N ILE A 70 3.07 3.48 14.36
CA ILE A 70 1.84 4.09 13.86
C ILE A 70 2.18 5.08 12.73
N PRO A 71 1.62 4.91 11.51
CA PRO A 71 1.82 5.85 10.43
C PRO A 71 0.96 7.11 10.62
N ASN A 72 1.52 8.26 10.23
CA ASN A 72 0.73 9.44 9.89
C ASN A 72 0.46 9.48 8.38
N THR A 73 -0.54 10.24 7.93
CA THR A 73 -0.91 10.36 6.50
C THR A 73 0.28 10.66 5.59
N HIS A 74 1.13 11.63 5.93
CA HIS A 74 2.33 11.98 5.13
C HIS A 74 3.33 10.81 5.07
N SER A 75 3.69 10.24 6.22
CA SER A 75 4.63 9.11 6.27
C SER A 75 4.08 7.87 5.59
N GLY A 76 2.80 7.55 5.75
CA GLY A 76 2.16 6.37 5.16
C GLY A 76 2.05 6.49 3.64
N THR A 77 1.55 7.62 3.14
CA THR A 77 1.49 7.88 1.70
C THR A 77 2.89 7.90 1.08
N GLY A 78 3.88 8.51 1.74
CA GLY A 78 5.27 8.48 1.26
C GLY A 78 5.82 7.07 1.07
N MET A 79 5.59 6.18 2.04
CA MET A 79 5.97 4.77 1.95
C MET A 79 5.26 4.05 0.79
N LEU A 80 3.94 4.27 0.63
CA LEU A 80 3.16 3.69 -0.47
C LEU A 80 3.60 4.19 -1.86
N MET A 81 4.19 5.39 -1.94
CA MET A 81 4.72 5.97 -3.17
C MET A 81 6.20 5.64 -3.42
N GLY A 82 6.81 4.80 -2.59
CA GLY A 82 8.15 4.25 -2.82
C GLY A 82 9.27 4.83 -1.95
N LEU A 83 8.96 5.58 -0.89
CA LEU A 83 9.97 5.91 0.12
C LEU A 83 10.37 4.67 0.92
N LEU A 84 11.63 4.64 1.34
CA LEU A 84 12.17 3.61 2.22
C LEU A 84 11.92 3.97 3.70
N PRO A 85 11.90 3.00 4.62
CA PRO A 85 11.62 3.27 6.04
C PRO A 85 12.54 4.32 6.68
N GLY A 86 13.81 4.37 6.28
CA GLY A 86 14.77 5.38 6.74
C GLY A 86 14.47 6.80 6.24
N GLN A 87 13.62 6.94 5.22
CA GLN A 87 13.21 8.21 4.63
C GLN A 87 11.87 8.71 5.20
N ALA A 88 11.15 7.90 5.99
CA ALA A 88 9.84 8.26 6.53
C ALA A 88 9.85 9.54 7.40
N GLY A 89 10.99 9.86 8.02
CA GLY A 89 11.18 11.07 8.82
C GLY A 89 11.53 12.32 8.01
N LEU A 90 11.74 12.21 6.70
CA LEU A 90 12.03 13.36 5.83
C LEU A 90 10.77 14.18 5.51
N LEU A 91 9.60 13.56 5.66
CA LEU A 91 8.32 14.21 5.44
C LEU A 91 7.88 14.90 6.73
N HIS A 92 7.63 16.21 6.64
CA HIS A 92 7.11 17.01 7.74
C HIS A 92 5.65 17.41 7.45
N ARG A 93 4.84 17.60 8.49
CA ARG A 93 3.54 18.28 8.33
C ARG A 93 3.80 19.78 8.11
N GLY A 94 3.34 20.32 6.98
CA GLY A 94 3.58 21.71 6.57
C GLY A 94 3.15 21.92 5.12
N PRO A 95 3.39 23.11 4.53
CA PRO A 95 3.11 23.33 3.11
C PRO A 95 3.89 22.30 2.28
N VAL A 96 3.12 21.53 1.51
CA VAL A 96 3.60 20.62 0.47
C VAL A 96 4.07 21.40 -0.76
#